data_AF-A0A4R3LFZ3-F1
#
_entry.id   AF-A0A4R3LFZ3-F1
#
_cell.length_a   1.000
_cell.length_b   1.000
_cell.length_c   1.000
_cell.angle_alpha   90.00
_cell.angle_beta   90.00
_cell.angle_gamma   90.00
#
_symmetry.space_group_name_H-M   'P 1'
#
loop_
_entity.id
_entity.type
_entity.pdbx_description
1 polymer ?
#
loop_
_entity_poly.entity_id
_entity_poly.type
_entity_poly.pdbx_seq_one_letter_code
_entity_poly.pdbx_strand_id
1 'polypeptide(L)' 'MQRFLIVLGTLLLLAGLLWPWLSRLPWGRLPGDIAIEREGFSFYLPLGTSLVVSVLLSLLLWWWRR' A
#
# COMPACT_ATOMS: atom_id res chain seq x y z
N MET A 1 -10.81 -9.36 -24.12
CA MET A 1 -9.91 -8.22 -24.37
C MET A 1 -10.48 -6.88 -23.91
N GLN A 2 -11.68 -6.46 -24.35
CA GLN A 2 -12.28 -5.19 -23.92
C GLN A 2 -12.42 -5.02 -22.39
N ARG A 3 -12.93 -6.04 -21.68
CA ARG A 3 -13.05 -5.98 -20.21
C ARG A 3 -11.71 -5.77 -19.50
N PHE A 4 -10.64 -6.39 -20.02
CA PHE A 4 -9.29 -6.24 -19.47
C PHE A 4 -8.78 -4.80 -19.65
N LEU A 5 -8.99 -4.22 -20.84
CA LEU A 5 -8.64 -2.83 -21.12
C LEU A 5 -9.43 -1.84 -20.26
N ILE A 6 -10.72 -2.09 -20.05
CA ILE A 6 -11.59 -1.25 -19.20
C ILE A 6 -11.13 -1.31 -17.73
N VAL A 7 -10.86 -2.51 -17.21
CA VAL A 7 -10.37 -2.69 -15.83
C VAL A 7 -9.01 -2.01 -15.65
N LEU A 8 -8.08 -2.22 -16.58
CA LEU A 8 -6.74 -1.64 -16.52
C LEU A 8 -6.77 -0.11 -16.60
N GLY A 9 -7.58 0.45 -17.52
CA GLY A 9 -7.75 1.89 -17.65
C GLY A 9 -8.36 2.52 -16.40
N THR A 10 -9.34 1.85 -15.79
CA THR A 10 -9.96 2.30 -14.53
C THR A 10 -8.97 2.28 -13.37
N LEU A 11 -8.16 1.22 -13.25
CA LEU A 11 -7.11 1.13 -12.25
C LEU A 11 -6.06 2.24 -12.40
N LEU A 12 -5.63 2.55 -13.62
CA LEU A 12 -4.69 3.63 -13.89
C LEU A 12 -5.27 5.01 -13.55
N LEU A 13 -6.55 5.24 -13.87
CA LEU A 13 -7.25 6.47 -13.50
C LEU A 13 -7.33 6.66 -11.99
N LEU A 14 -7.70 5.61 -11.26
CA LEU A 14 -7.75 5.63 -9.79
C LEU A 14 -6.36 5.84 -9.19
N ALA A 15 -5.33 5.19 -9.72
CA ALA A 15 -3.95 5.37 -9.28
C ALA A 15 -3.47 6.81 -9.49
N GLY A 16 -3.76 7.41 -10.64
CA GLY A 16 -3.43 8.81 -10.94
C GLY A 16 -4.17 9.80 -10.04
N LEU A 17 -5.47 9.56 -9.78
CA LEU A 17 -6.29 10.42 -8.93
C LEU A 17 -5.86 10.36 -7.45
N LEU A 18 -5.47 9.16 -6.98
CA LEU A 18 -5.00 8.95 -5.61
C LEU A 18 -3.51 9.32 -5.45
N TRP A 19 -2.75 9.51 -6.53
CA TRP A 19 -1.31 9.79 -6.49
C TRP A 19 -0.90 10.96 -5.57
N PRO A 20 -1.61 12.10 -5.50
CA PRO A 20 -1.25 13.20 -4.60
C PRO A 20 -1.39 12.84 -3.11
N TRP A 21 -2.31 11.92 -2.78
CA TRP A 21 -2.51 11.42 -1.43
C TRP A 21 -1.53 10.30 -1.13
N LEU A 22 -1.33 9.42 -2.10
CA LEU A 22 -0.42 8.29 -2.02
C LEU A 22 1.04 8.75 -1.94
N SER A 23 1.44 9.79 -2.65
CA SER A 23 2.78 10.40 -2.55
C SER A 23 3.03 11.12 -1.22
N ARG A 24 1.97 11.51 -0.52
CA ARG A 24 2.03 12.07 0.84
C ARG A 24 1.95 11.00 1.93
N LEU A 25 1.57 9.76 1.59
CA LEU A 25 1.73 8.67 2.53
C LEU A 25 3.22 8.50 2.81
N PRO A 26 3.63 8.45 4.08
CA PRO A 26 4.99 8.09 4.43
C PRO A 26 5.20 6.61 4.11
N TRP A 27 5.51 6.30 2.84
CA TRP A 27 5.88 4.96 2.40
C TRP A 27 7.11 4.52 3.18
N GLY A 28 6.89 3.71 4.19
CA GLY A 28 7.92 3.22 5.10
C GLY A 28 8.14 4.04 6.37
N ARG A 29 7.25 4.98 6.71
CA ARG A 29 7.19 5.62 8.04
C ARG A 29 5.75 5.79 8.48
N LEU A 30 4.92 4.76 8.26
CA LEU A 30 3.57 4.77 8.79
C LEU A 30 3.65 4.78 10.33
N PRO A 31 2.72 5.46 11.03
CA PRO A 31 2.67 5.38 12.49
C PRO A 31 2.56 3.91 12.91
N GLY A 32 3.59 3.40 13.57
CA GLY A 32 3.74 1.98 13.91
C GLY A 32 4.94 1.28 13.25
N ASP A 33 5.52 1.83 12.18
CA ASP A 33 6.80 1.35 11.64
C ASP A 33 7.95 1.81 12.55
N ILE A 34 8.82 0.87 12.94
CA ILE A 34 9.95 1.15 13.82
C ILE A 34 11.19 1.32 12.94
N ALA A 35 11.64 2.55 12.77
CA ALA A 35 12.90 2.89 12.12
C ALA A 35 13.91 3.33 13.18
N ILE A 36 14.98 2.56 13.36
CA ILE A 36 16.11 2.88 14.25
C ILE A 36 17.29 3.21 13.36
N GLU A 37 17.61 4.50 13.25
CA GLU A 37 18.83 4.99 12.60
C GLU A 37 19.86 5.38 13.68
N ARG A 38 21.05 4.78 13.60
CA ARG A 38 22.23 5.12 14.40
C ARG A 38 23.44 5.24 13.46
N GLU A 39 24.48 5.93 13.92
CA GLU A 39 25.74 6.04 13.16
C GLU A 39 26.31 4.63 12.89
N GLY A 40 26.27 4.21 11.62
CA GLY A 40 26.72 2.88 11.17
C GLY A 40 25.67 1.75 11.25
N PHE A 41 24.45 2.01 11.71
CA PHE A 41 23.40 0.98 11.81
C PHE A 41 22.01 1.53 11.50
N SER A 42 21.36 0.99 10.47
CA SER A 42 19.96 1.25 10.17
C SER A 42 19.15 -0.04 10.29
N PHE A 43 18.10 -0.01 11.11
CA PHE A 43 17.14 -1.10 11.25
C PHE A 43 15.74 -0.58 10.99
N TYR A 44 15.06 -1.22 10.05
CA TYR A 44 13.71 -0.84 9.64
C TYR A 44 12.77 -2.03 9.83
N LEU A 45 11.76 -1.85 10.67
CA LEU A 45 10.76 -2.87 10.99
C LEU A 45 9.35 -2.36 10.60
N PRO A 46 8.84 -2.75 9.41
CA PRO A 46 7.59 -2.26 8.85
C PRO A 46 6.33 -2.90 9.49
N LEU A 47 6.12 -2.74 10.80
CA LEU A 47 4.96 -3.34 11.48
C LEU A 47 3.63 -2.70 11.06
N GLY A 48 3.58 -1.37 10.97
CA GLY A 48 2.38 -0.66 10.55
C GLY A 48 2.04 -0.96 9.09
N THR A 49 3.07 -0.91 8.22
CA THR A 49 2.90 -1.19 6.79
C THR A 49 2.43 -2.63 6.56
N SER A 50 3.06 -3.63 7.20
CA SER A 50 2.70 -5.03 7.04
C SER A 50 1.27 -5.34 7.54
N LEU A 51 0.85 -4.71 8.65
CA LEU A 51 -0.52 -4.85 9.16
C LEU A 51 -1.55 -4.32 8.16
N VAL A 52 -1.32 -3.12 7.61
CA VAL A 52 -2.22 -2.50 6.62
C VAL A 52 -2.33 -3.37 5.36
N VAL A 53 -1.20 -3.86 4.86
CA VAL A 53 -1.17 -4.77 3.70
C VAL A 53 -1.95 -6.07 4.00
N SER A 54 -1.75 -6.67 5.17
CA SER A 54 -2.48 -7.88 5.57
C SER A 54 -4.00 -7.65 5.66
N VAL A 55 -4.45 -6.54 6.22
CA VAL A 55 -5.88 -6.20 6.32
C VAL A 55 -6.48 -5.97 4.93
N LEU A 56 -5.79 -5.22 4.07
CA LEU A 56 -6.24 -4.96 2.69
C LEU A 56 -6.35 -6.25 1.87
N LEU A 57 -5.33 -7.10 1.92
CA LEU A 57 -5.36 -8.40 1.23
C LEU A 57 -6.48 -9.29 1.78
N SER A 58 -6.66 -9.30 3.11
CA SER A 58 -7.72 -10.08 3.75
C SER A 58 -9.12 -9.60 3.32
N LEU A 59 -9.35 -8.28 3.26
CA LEU A 59 -10.60 -7.70 2.76
C LEU A 59 -10.85 -8.01 1.29
N LEU A 60 -9.80 -7.94 0.45
CA LEU A 60 -9.90 -8.24 -0.97
C LEU A 60 -10.24 -9.72 -1.22
N LEU A 61 -9.57 -10.62 -0.50
CA LEU A 61 -9.85 -12.06 -0.57
C LEU A 61 -11.24 -12.38 -0.02
N TRP A 62 -11.65 -11.72 1.08
CA TRP A 62 -13.00 -11.87 1.64
C TRP A 62 -14.08 -11.44 0.65
N TRP A 63 -13.89 -10.29 -0.01
CA TRP A 63 -14.81 -9.80 -1.04
C TRP A 63 -14.87 -10.73 -2.25
N TRP A 64 -13.74 -11.28 -2.68
CA TRP A 64 -13.70 -12.22 -3.81
C TRP A 64 -14.36 -13.57 -3.50
N ARG A 65 -14.32 -14.01 -2.25
CA ARG A 65 -14.88 -15.30 -1.82
C ARG A 65 -16.40 -15.25 -1.60
N ARG A 66 -17.00 -14.06 -1.61
CA ARG A 66 -18.42 -13.81 -1.42
C ARG A 66 -19.09 -13.56 -2.76
#